data_AF-A0A6I6AIG4-F1
#
_entry.id   AF-A0A6I6AIG4-F1
#
_cell.length_a   1.000
_cell.length_b   1.000
_cell.length_c   1.000
_cell.angle_alpha   90.00
_cell.angle_beta   90.00
_cell.angle_gamma   90.00
#
_symmetry.space_group_name_H-M   'P 1'
#
loop_
_entity.id
_entity.type
_entity.pdbx_description
1 polymer ?
#
loop_
_entity_poly.entity_id
_entity_poly.type
_entity_poly.pdbx_seq_one_letter_code
_entity_poly.pdbx_strand_id
1 'polypeptide(L)'
;MNGIPEEFRIAGDTKDVSSDVDASADPDIPLRKRYVILLLLLAVLFVGMPVVLLAALFLLPPAKYSQEPRYYEVTDPGSDFKHYTGFDWPESARVVSAGEVRLEFLGDGGYYLVFDTDAETISHWSKQPTPWGETEWQPGPVPAEIPRFFNFGISGMSAPTLGTDAAGPIEALQIERLLDSPEIRYAARQRAKNSWNNGEILLLDPVQNRVWYSRWDL
;
A
#
# COMPACT_ATOMS: atom_id res chain seq x y z
N MET A 1 -71.25 32.55 -83.36
CA MET A 1 -70.99 32.80 -84.79
C MET A 1 -69.49 32.81 -85.02
N ASN A 2 -69.04 32.67 -86.26
CA ASN A 2 -67.65 32.32 -86.61
C ASN A 2 -66.71 33.55 -86.61
N GLY A 3 -65.42 33.33 -86.39
CA GLY A 3 -64.36 34.34 -86.54
C GLY A 3 -62.96 33.80 -86.18
N ILE A 4 -62.03 33.86 -87.14
CA ILE A 4 -60.61 33.41 -87.15
C ILE A 4 -59.92 34.37 -88.14
N PRO A 5 -58.62 34.76 -88.06
CA PRO A 5 -57.50 34.31 -87.22
C PRO A 5 -57.09 35.42 -86.19
N GLU A 6 -55.85 35.81 -85.82
CA GLU A 6 -54.46 35.51 -86.24
C GLU A 6 -53.41 35.78 -85.13
N GLU A 7 -52.17 36.17 -85.48
CA GLU A 7 -50.97 36.18 -84.63
C GLU A 7 -50.72 37.46 -83.81
N PHE A 8 -50.11 37.33 -82.62
CA PHE A 8 -48.67 37.60 -82.46
C PHE A 8 -48.09 36.90 -81.21
N ARG A 9 -46.80 36.52 -81.26
CA ARG A 9 -46.10 35.77 -80.20
C ARG A 9 -45.54 36.70 -79.11
N ILE A 10 -45.49 36.19 -77.86
CA ILE A 10 -44.28 36.06 -77.03
C ILE A 10 -44.60 35.07 -75.87
N ALA A 11 -43.59 34.39 -75.31
CA ALA A 11 -43.75 33.23 -74.43
C ALA A 11 -43.05 33.39 -73.06
N GLY A 12 -43.36 32.49 -72.11
CA GLY A 12 -42.90 32.52 -70.71
C GLY A 12 -43.85 33.37 -69.86
N ASP A 13 -44.89 32.84 -69.21
CA ASP A 13 -45.04 31.63 -68.38
C ASP A 13 -44.33 31.71 -67.01
N THR A 14 -45.13 31.35 -66.01
CA THR A 14 -45.03 31.36 -64.55
C THR A 14 -43.67 30.98 -63.92
N LYS A 15 -43.31 31.37 -62.68
CA LYS A 15 -44.10 31.65 -61.45
C LYS A 15 -43.32 32.55 -60.46
N ASP A 16 -44.04 33.27 -59.61
CA ASP A 16 -43.56 33.59 -58.25
C ASP A 16 -43.71 32.37 -57.33
N VAL A 17 -42.62 31.96 -56.67
CA VAL A 17 -42.64 31.22 -55.40
C VAL A 17 -41.45 31.71 -54.56
N SER A 18 -41.71 32.27 -53.38
CA SER A 18 -40.65 32.66 -52.45
C SER A 18 -40.05 31.42 -51.75
N SER A 19 -38.73 31.45 -51.53
CA SER A 19 -38.08 30.69 -50.47
C SER A 19 -36.92 31.49 -49.89
N ASP A 20 -37.23 32.50 -49.08
CA ASP A 20 -36.28 33.03 -48.11
C ASP A 20 -35.94 31.91 -47.11
N VAL A 21 -34.79 31.27 -47.32
CA VAL A 21 -34.19 30.30 -46.40
C VAL A 21 -32.74 30.74 -46.23
N ASP A 22 -32.35 31.04 -44.99
CA ASP A 22 -31.04 31.58 -44.67
C ASP A 22 -29.91 30.74 -45.24
N ALA A 23 -29.25 31.27 -46.27
CA ALA A 23 -27.94 30.82 -46.70
C ALA A 23 -26.91 31.22 -45.63
N SER A 24 -26.87 30.43 -44.53
CA SER A 24 -25.82 30.56 -43.53
C SER A 24 -24.47 30.33 -44.22
N ALA A 25 -23.71 31.40 -44.40
CA ALA A 25 -22.49 31.38 -45.18
C ALA A 25 -21.41 30.61 -44.42
N ASP A 26 -21.27 29.30 -44.69
CA ASP A 26 -20.07 28.55 -44.33
C ASP A 26 -18.88 29.33 -44.90
N PRO A 27 -17.96 29.84 -44.07
CA PRO A 27 -16.86 30.64 -44.58
C PRO A 27 -16.03 29.77 -45.52
N ASP A 28 -16.01 30.14 -46.81
CA ASP A 28 -15.39 29.38 -47.89
C ASP A 28 -13.85 29.52 -47.86
N ILE A 29 -13.29 29.05 -46.73
CA ILE A 29 -11.89 28.84 -46.48
C ILE A 29 -11.47 27.75 -47.47
N PRO A 30 -10.68 28.06 -48.52
CA PRO A 30 -10.34 27.08 -49.55
C PRO A 30 -9.65 25.87 -48.93
N LEU A 31 -9.96 24.65 -49.41
CA LEU A 31 -9.57 23.38 -48.77
C LEU A 31 -8.11 23.35 -48.27
N ARG A 32 -7.15 23.89 -49.03
CA ARG A 32 -5.73 23.97 -48.62
C ARG A 32 -5.53 24.70 -47.29
N LYS A 33 -6.29 25.77 -47.00
CA LYS A 33 -6.29 26.44 -45.69
C LYS A 33 -6.97 25.59 -44.62
N ARG A 34 -8.09 24.91 -44.92
CA ARG A 34 -8.74 23.98 -43.97
C ARG A 34 -7.77 22.87 -43.53
N TYR A 35 -7.02 22.27 -44.46
CA TYR A 35 -5.97 21.28 -44.16
C TYR A 35 -4.76 21.85 -43.38
N VAL A 36 -4.30 23.07 -43.68
CA VAL A 36 -3.21 23.72 -42.92
C VAL A 36 -3.62 24.02 -41.49
N ILE A 37 -4.87 24.47 -41.25
CA ILE A 37 -5.41 24.67 -39.90
C ILE A 37 -5.51 23.33 -39.17
N LEU A 38 -6.00 22.28 -39.82
CA LEU A 38 -6.06 20.94 -39.24
C LEU A 38 -4.66 20.39 -38.88
N LEU A 39 -3.66 20.56 -39.75
CA LEU A 39 -2.27 20.17 -39.47
C LEU A 39 -1.67 20.95 -38.29
N LEU A 40 -1.97 22.25 -38.15
CA LEU A 40 -1.55 23.04 -36.99
C LEU A 40 -2.20 22.55 -35.70
N LEU A 41 -3.51 22.28 -35.72
CA LEU A 41 -4.23 21.73 -34.57
C LEU A 41 -3.69 20.34 -34.17
N LEU A 42 -3.41 19.48 -35.14
CA LEU A 42 -2.78 18.17 -34.90
C LEU A 42 -1.37 18.32 -34.34
N ALA A 43 -0.54 19.24 -34.84
CA ALA A 43 0.79 19.49 -34.30
C ALA A 43 0.74 19.99 -32.84
N VAL A 44 -0.19 20.87 -32.51
CA VAL A 44 -0.40 21.33 -31.12
C VAL A 44 -0.90 20.18 -30.22
N LEU A 45 -1.82 19.33 -30.69
CA LEU A 45 -2.39 18.25 -29.90
C LEU A 45 -1.44 17.05 -29.71
N PHE A 46 -0.66 16.69 -30.73
CA PHE A 46 0.19 15.50 -30.73
C PHE A 46 1.68 15.78 -30.44
N VAL A 47 2.13 17.04 -30.47
CA VAL A 47 3.51 17.42 -30.12
C VAL A 47 3.53 18.45 -28.99
N GLY A 48 2.74 19.53 -29.09
CA GLY A 48 2.69 20.58 -28.07
C GLY A 48 2.20 20.07 -26.70
N MET A 49 0.99 19.50 -26.66
CA MET A 49 0.37 18.95 -25.45
C MET A 49 1.26 17.91 -24.74
N PRO A 50 1.80 16.85 -25.40
CA PRO A 50 2.66 15.87 -24.75
C PRO A 50 3.96 16.47 -24.20
N VAL A 51 4.60 17.40 -24.90
CA VAL A 51 5.84 18.05 -24.43
C VAL A 51 5.56 18.94 -23.22
N VAL A 52 4.44 19.68 -23.19
CA VAL A 52 4.03 20.47 -22.02
C VAL A 52 3.68 19.56 -20.84
N LEU A 53 3.02 18.43 -21.07
CA LEU A 53 2.70 17.46 -20.02
C LEU A 53 3.98 16.82 -19.44
N LEU A 54 4.95 16.47 -20.30
CA LEU A 54 6.25 15.95 -19.86
C LEU A 54 7.02 17.00 -19.06
N ALA A 55 7.06 18.25 -19.54
CA ALA A 55 7.71 19.36 -18.83
C ALA A 55 7.05 19.61 -17.46
N ALA A 56 5.72 19.51 -17.37
CA ALA A 56 5.02 19.61 -16.08
C ALA A 56 5.44 18.52 -15.09
N LEU A 57 5.67 17.27 -15.55
CA LEU A 57 6.16 16.19 -14.69
C LEU A 57 7.59 16.41 -14.17
N PHE A 58 8.42 17.22 -14.85
CA PHE A 58 9.77 17.58 -14.40
C PHE A 58 9.84 18.92 -13.66
N LEU A 59 8.85 19.81 -13.82
CA LEU A 59 8.79 21.14 -13.19
C LEU A 59 7.92 21.18 -11.93
N LEU A 60 6.94 20.28 -11.81
CA LEU A 60 6.31 20.00 -10.53
C LEU A 60 7.35 19.31 -9.63
N PRO A 61 7.53 19.72 -8.36
CA PRO A 61 8.30 18.93 -7.42
C PRO A 61 7.65 17.54 -7.31
N PRO A 62 8.44 16.46 -7.17
CA PRO A 62 7.86 15.13 -6.97
C PRO A 62 6.93 15.19 -5.77
N ALA A 63 5.69 14.74 -5.96
CA ALA A 63 4.71 14.72 -4.89
C ALA A 63 5.30 13.96 -3.70
N LYS A 64 5.43 14.63 -2.55
CA LYS A 64 5.98 14.02 -1.33
C LYS A 64 4.98 13.03 -0.74
N TYR A 65 4.85 11.89 -1.39
CA TYR A 65 4.43 10.64 -0.77
C TYR A 65 5.50 10.26 0.25
N SER A 66 5.41 10.85 1.45
CA SER A 66 6.28 10.47 2.56
C SER A 66 5.91 9.05 2.96
N GLN A 67 6.62 8.06 2.42
CA GLN A 67 6.56 6.67 2.84
C GLN A 67 7.28 6.49 4.20
N GLU A 68 7.15 7.47 5.09
CA GLU A 68 7.68 7.41 6.45
C GLU A 68 6.69 6.57 7.27
N PRO A 69 7.06 5.33 7.67
CA PRO A 69 6.25 4.54 8.59
C PRO A 69 5.82 5.34 9.81
N ARG A 70 4.58 5.15 10.24
CA ARG A 70 4.02 5.74 11.46
C ARG A 70 3.99 4.72 12.57
N TYR A 71 4.12 5.23 13.78
CA TYR A 71 4.30 4.43 15.00
C TYR A 71 3.21 4.77 16.00
N TYR A 72 2.63 3.72 16.56
CA TYR A 72 1.53 3.80 17.51
C TYR A 72 1.96 3.07 18.79
N GLU A 73 1.67 3.68 19.92
CA GLU A 73 1.92 3.13 21.25
C GLU A 73 0.89 2.03 21.55
N VAL A 74 1.36 0.86 22.00
CA VAL A 74 0.50 -0.27 22.37
C VAL A 74 -0.08 -0.02 23.76
N THR A 75 -1.40 0.10 23.84
CA THR A 75 -2.11 0.53 25.07
C THR A 75 -2.39 -0.61 26.07
N ASP A 76 -2.55 -1.85 25.61
CA ASP A 76 -2.72 -3.04 26.47
C ASP A 76 -2.02 -4.27 25.84
N PRO A 77 -0.67 -4.32 25.92
CA PRO A 77 0.10 -5.41 25.32
C PRO A 77 -0.21 -6.78 25.92
N GLY A 78 -0.77 -6.85 27.13
CA GLY A 78 -1.14 -8.10 27.80
C GLY A 78 -2.44 -8.68 27.27
N SER A 79 -3.45 -7.84 27.07
CA SER A 79 -4.68 -8.23 26.37
C SER A 79 -4.38 -8.66 24.94
N ASP A 80 -3.60 -7.88 24.20
CA ASP A 80 -3.27 -8.18 22.79
C ASP A 80 -2.44 -9.48 22.65
N PHE A 81 -1.42 -9.67 23.49
CA PHE A 81 -0.64 -10.92 23.53
C PHE A 81 -1.53 -12.13 23.78
N LYS A 82 -2.42 -12.06 24.78
CA LYS A 82 -3.35 -13.15 25.10
C LYS A 82 -4.37 -13.38 23.99
N HIS A 83 -4.86 -12.32 23.34
CA HIS A 83 -5.81 -12.42 22.24
C HIS A 83 -5.22 -13.15 21.02
N TYR A 84 -3.97 -12.86 20.65
CA TYR A 84 -3.35 -13.44 19.44
C TYR A 84 -2.62 -14.76 19.67
N THR A 85 -1.99 -14.98 20.85
CA THR A 85 -1.26 -16.23 21.14
C THR A 85 -2.10 -17.29 21.84
N GLY A 86 -3.10 -16.86 22.62
CA GLY A 86 -3.86 -17.73 23.53
C GLY A 86 -3.20 -17.99 24.89
N PHE A 87 -1.95 -17.55 25.11
CA PHE A 87 -1.27 -17.68 26.39
C PHE A 87 -1.71 -16.59 27.38
N ASP A 88 -1.85 -16.95 28.66
CA ASP A 88 -2.11 -15.99 29.73
C ASP A 88 -0.95 -15.01 29.90
N TRP A 89 -1.26 -13.72 30.10
CA TRP A 89 -0.25 -12.71 30.43
C TRP A 89 0.32 -12.97 31.83
N PRO A 90 1.64 -13.17 31.99
CA PRO A 90 2.20 -13.55 33.29
C PRO A 90 2.31 -12.35 34.25
N GLU A 91 2.05 -12.56 35.54
CA GLU A 91 2.13 -11.50 36.56
C GLU A 91 3.55 -10.91 36.73
N SER A 92 4.56 -11.69 36.33
CA SER A 92 5.98 -11.33 36.29
C SER A 92 6.37 -10.50 35.06
N ALA A 93 5.46 -10.28 34.10
CA ALA A 93 5.78 -9.62 32.83
C ALA A 93 6.27 -8.18 33.00
N ARG A 94 7.45 -7.88 32.45
CA ARG A 94 7.94 -6.52 32.27
C ARG A 94 8.14 -6.24 30.79
N VAL A 95 7.33 -5.35 30.23
CA VAL A 95 7.51 -4.86 28.85
C VAL A 95 8.91 -4.25 28.69
N VAL A 96 9.62 -4.69 27.66
CA VAL A 96 10.95 -4.23 27.25
C VAL A 96 10.84 -3.27 26.06
N SER A 97 9.95 -3.59 25.13
CA SER A 97 9.58 -2.71 24.03
C SER A 97 8.26 -3.18 23.41
N ALA A 98 7.39 -2.28 23.02
CA ALA A 98 6.15 -2.61 22.33
C ALA A 98 5.78 -1.48 21.35
N GLY A 99 5.20 -1.83 20.21
CA GLY A 99 4.81 -0.83 19.23
C GLY A 99 4.07 -1.44 18.04
N GLU A 100 3.30 -0.59 17.36
CA GLU A 100 2.67 -0.94 16.09
C GLU A 100 3.21 0.00 15.01
N VAL A 101 3.73 -0.57 13.91
CA VAL A 101 4.22 0.14 12.73
C VAL A 101 3.15 0.07 11.65
N ARG A 102 2.75 1.19 11.04
CA ARG A 102 1.86 1.18 9.86
C ARG A 102 2.44 1.97 8.69
N LEU A 103 2.35 1.41 7.48
CA LEU A 103 2.58 2.11 6.23
C LEU A 103 1.23 2.61 5.68
N GLU A 104 1.16 3.89 5.29
CA GLU A 104 -0.12 4.55 4.94
C GLU A 104 -0.75 4.12 3.59
N PHE A 105 -0.18 3.13 2.93
CA PHE A 105 -0.74 2.50 1.72
C PHE A 105 -0.68 0.98 1.86
N LEU A 106 -1.71 0.30 1.32
CA LEU A 106 -1.90 -1.15 1.29
C LEU A 106 -2.21 -1.86 2.64
N GLY A 107 -2.08 -1.18 3.79
CA GLY A 107 -2.34 -1.81 5.10
C GLY A 107 -1.19 -2.69 5.58
N ASP A 108 -0.03 -2.59 4.94
CA ASP A 108 1.22 -3.19 5.40
C ASP A 108 1.63 -2.56 6.75
N GLY A 109 1.47 -3.32 7.83
CA GLY A 109 1.80 -2.91 9.20
C GLY A 109 2.14 -4.11 10.09
N GLY A 110 2.90 -3.84 11.15
CA GLY A 110 3.40 -4.86 12.07
C GLY A 110 3.35 -4.43 13.52
N TYR A 111 2.62 -5.20 14.32
CA TYR A 111 2.67 -5.20 15.78
C TYR A 111 3.94 -5.94 16.25
N TYR A 112 4.61 -5.40 17.27
CA TYR A 112 5.65 -6.12 17.99
C TYR A 112 5.55 -5.88 19.51
N LEU A 113 5.98 -6.89 20.25
CA LEU A 113 6.03 -6.89 21.70
C LEU A 113 7.21 -7.74 22.17
N VAL A 114 8.06 -7.15 23.01
CA VAL A 114 9.17 -7.80 23.70
C VAL A 114 8.98 -7.58 25.19
N PHE A 115 9.04 -8.64 25.99
CA PHE A 115 8.92 -8.55 27.45
C PHE A 115 9.81 -9.56 28.16
N ASP A 116 10.34 -9.17 29.31
CA ASP A 116 10.98 -10.07 30.26
C ASP A 116 9.90 -10.75 31.12
N THR A 117 10.13 -12.00 31.49
CA THR A 117 9.27 -12.80 32.37
C THR A 117 10.16 -13.71 33.24
N ASP A 118 9.56 -14.61 34.01
CA ASP A 118 10.30 -15.60 34.79
C ASP A 118 10.60 -16.91 34.01
N ALA A 119 11.59 -17.65 34.51
CA ALA A 119 12.03 -18.90 33.90
C ALA A 119 10.99 -20.04 33.98
N GLU A 120 10.09 -20.01 34.96
CA GLU A 120 9.05 -21.03 35.12
C GLU A 120 7.97 -20.86 34.05
N THR A 121 7.54 -19.63 33.77
CA THR A 121 6.64 -19.26 32.67
C THR A 121 7.18 -19.73 31.30
N ILE A 122 8.45 -19.43 30.98
CA ILE A 122 9.06 -19.89 29.72
C ILE A 122 9.21 -21.42 29.68
N SER A 123 9.60 -22.04 30.80
CA SER A 123 9.66 -23.51 30.91
C SER A 123 8.27 -24.15 30.84
N HIS A 124 7.20 -23.43 31.17
CA HIS A 124 5.82 -23.90 31.09
C HIS A 124 5.30 -23.84 29.65
N TRP A 125 5.35 -22.68 28.99
CA TRP A 125 4.89 -22.53 27.61
C TRP A 125 5.65 -23.41 26.62
N SER A 126 6.97 -23.58 26.79
CA SER A 126 7.78 -24.50 25.95
C SER A 126 7.44 -25.99 26.11
N LYS A 127 6.58 -26.36 27.07
CA LYS A 127 6.00 -27.70 27.24
C LYS A 127 4.51 -27.78 26.84
N GLN A 128 3.87 -26.66 26.55
CA GLN A 128 2.53 -26.59 26.01
C GLN A 128 2.55 -26.70 24.47
N PRO A 129 1.42 -27.04 23.82
CA PRO A 129 1.25 -26.79 22.39
C PRO A 129 1.57 -25.34 22.03
N THR A 130 2.01 -25.08 20.80
CA THR A 130 2.32 -23.71 20.38
C THR A 130 1.03 -22.89 20.26
N PRO A 131 1.14 -21.55 20.16
CA PRO A 131 0.08 -20.76 19.57
C PRO A 131 -0.36 -21.30 18.21
N TRP A 132 -1.59 -20.99 17.83
CA TRP A 132 -2.16 -21.25 16.50
C TRP A 132 -2.38 -22.72 16.10
N GLY A 133 -2.05 -23.68 16.98
CA GLY A 133 -2.41 -25.10 16.83
C GLY A 133 -1.35 -25.99 16.18
N GLU A 134 -0.10 -25.55 16.13
CA GLU A 134 1.03 -26.44 15.81
C GLU A 134 1.37 -27.27 17.06
N THR A 135 1.84 -28.52 16.86
CA THR A 135 1.97 -29.47 17.99
C THR A 135 3.26 -29.32 18.78
N GLU A 136 4.32 -28.77 18.17
CA GLU A 136 5.67 -28.76 18.75
C GLU A 136 6.42 -27.45 18.43
N TRP A 137 7.06 -26.89 19.45
CA TRP A 137 7.95 -25.73 19.32
C TRP A 137 9.19 -26.06 18.51
N GLN A 138 9.52 -25.20 17.54
CA GLN A 138 10.72 -25.36 16.72
C GLN A 138 11.97 -24.95 17.53
N PRO A 139 13.05 -25.77 17.54
CA PRO A 139 14.25 -25.47 18.30
C PRO A 139 15.33 -24.76 17.47
N GLY A 140 16.03 -23.83 18.10
CA GLY A 140 17.28 -23.27 17.58
C GLY A 140 17.11 -22.23 16.48
N PRO A 141 18.16 -22.00 15.64
CA PRO A 141 18.25 -20.78 14.84
C PRO A 141 17.09 -20.62 13.87
N VAL A 142 16.52 -19.43 13.83
CA VAL A 142 15.34 -19.14 12.99
C VAL A 142 15.77 -19.12 11.52
N PRO A 143 15.18 -19.94 10.64
CA PRO A 143 15.51 -19.95 9.22
C PRO A 143 15.43 -18.55 8.61
N ALA A 144 16.51 -18.11 7.95
CA ALA A 144 16.71 -16.72 7.50
C ALA A 144 15.74 -16.22 6.41
N GLU A 145 14.71 -17.00 6.06
CA GLU A 145 13.54 -16.59 5.29
C GLU A 145 12.44 -15.97 6.16
N ILE A 146 12.32 -16.40 7.43
CA ILE A 146 11.29 -15.98 8.39
C ILE A 146 11.54 -14.54 8.90
N PRO A 147 12.70 -14.19 9.52
CA PRO A 147 12.89 -12.88 10.15
C PRO A 147 12.95 -11.70 9.17
N ARG A 148 13.03 -11.95 7.85
CA ARG A 148 12.92 -10.92 6.81
C ARG A 148 11.57 -10.20 6.82
N PHE A 149 10.57 -10.82 7.44
CA PHE A 149 9.21 -10.31 7.56
C PHE A 149 8.84 -10.06 9.02
N PHE A 150 9.78 -9.69 9.91
CA PHE A 150 9.47 -9.37 11.32
C PHE A 150 10.26 -8.18 11.85
N ASN A 151 9.70 -7.51 12.85
CA ASN A 151 10.30 -6.34 13.51
C ASN A 151 10.14 -6.44 15.02
N PHE A 152 11.10 -5.91 15.77
CA PHE A 152 11.11 -5.81 17.23
C PHE A 152 11.56 -4.40 17.72
N GLY A 153 11.32 -3.36 16.92
CA GLY A 153 11.47 -1.96 17.33
C GLY A 153 12.79 -1.26 16.94
N ILE A 154 13.47 -1.68 15.87
CA ILE A 154 14.79 -1.15 15.51
C ILE A 154 14.87 -0.61 14.08
N SER A 155 14.96 0.72 13.97
CA SER A 155 15.04 1.40 12.68
C SER A 155 16.24 0.99 11.82
N GLY A 156 15.95 0.61 10.58
CA GLY A 156 16.76 -0.31 9.78
C GLY A 156 15.87 -1.43 9.23
N MET A 157 15.01 -1.98 10.10
CA MET A 157 13.65 -2.39 9.74
C MET A 157 12.71 -1.42 10.48
N SER A 158 12.34 -0.33 9.80
CA SER A 158 12.04 0.98 10.40
C SER A 158 11.13 0.99 11.64
N ALA A 159 11.68 1.47 12.77
CA ALA A 159 10.98 1.85 14.01
C ALA A 159 11.87 2.71 14.95
N PRO A 160 11.48 3.95 15.30
CA PRO A 160 12.01 4.70 16.43
C PRO A 160 11.27 4.34 17.73
N THR A 161 11.93 4.52 18.87
CA THR A 161 11.36 4.24 20.19
C THR A 161 10.27 5.24 20.59
N LEU A 162 9.04 4.75 20.72
CA LEU A 162 7.88 5.43 21.32
C LEU A 162 7.13 4.41 22.18
N GLY A 163 7.09 4.64 23.50
CA GLY A 163 6.31 3.85 24.47
C GLY A 163 7.12 3.27 25.63
N THR A 164 6.85 3.76 26.84
CA THR A 164 7.30 3.27 28.17
C THR A 164 8.80 3.32 28.53
N ASP A 165 9.10 3.60 29.81
CA ASP A 165 10.44 3.63 30.42
C ASP A 165 11.01 2.22 30.67
N ALA A 166 11.18 1.47 29.59
CA ALA A 166 11.72 0.12 29.59
C ALA A 166 13.27 0.09 29.48
N ALA A 167 13.87 -1.09 29.58
CA ALA A 167 15.29 -1.27 29.90
C ALA A 167 16.28 -1.01 28.73
N GLY A 168 16.27 0.21 28.20
CA GLY A 168 17.13 0.66 27.09
C GLY A 168 16.57 0.26 25.71
N PRO A 169 17.06 0.90 24.63
CA PRO A 169 16.72 0.46 23.28
C PRO A 169 17.28 -0.95 23.04
N ILE A 170 16.47 -1.81 22.43
CA ILE A 170 16.95 -3.10 21.90
C ILE A 170 17.94 -2.78 20.76
N GLU A 171 19.05 -3.51 20.68
CA GLU A 171 20.08 -3.33 19.65
C GLU A 171 19.96 -4.38 18.54
N ALA A 172 20.29 -4.03 17.29
CA ALA A 172 20.20 -4.96 16.16
C ALA A 172 21.00 -6.26 16.41
N LEU A 173 22.18 -6.11 17.03
CA LEU A 173 23.06 -7.21 17.42
C LEU A 173 22.44 -8.15 18.49
N GLN A 174 21.44 -7.70 19.25
CA GLN A 174 20.69 -8.56 20.17
C GLN A 174 19.68 -9.41 19.40
N ILE A 175 19.02 -8.85 18.38
CA ILE A 175 18.11 -9.59 17.48
C ILE A 175 18.90 -10.60 16.64
N GLU A 176 20.05 -10.22 16.07
CA GLU A 176 20.93 -11.14 15.33
C GLU A 176 21.32 -12.35 16.19
N ARG A 177 21.82 -12.11 17.41
CA ARG A 177 22.19 -13.17 18.37
C ARG A 177 21.01 -14.03 18.82
N LEU A 178 19.81 -13.47 18.93
CA LEU A 178 18.58 -14.21 19.23
C LEU A 178 18.24 -15.18 18.10
N LEU A 179 18.24 -14.68 16.86
CA LEU A 179 17.88 -15.46 15.67
C LEU A 179 18.91 -16.56 15.36
N ASP A 180 20.20 -16.34 15.65
CA ASP A 180 21.27 -17.32 15.51
C ASP A 180 21.41 -18.30 16.72
N SER A 181 20.57 -18.16 17.75
CA SER A 181 20.71 -18.94 19.00
C SER A 181 20.22 -20.40 18.85
N PRO A 182 20.96 -21.41 19.37
CA PRO A 182 20.47 -22.78 19.47
C PRO A 182 19.48 -22.99 20.65
N GLU A 183 19.41 -22.04 21.57
CA GLU A 183 18.66 -22.20 22.83
C GLU A 183 17.21 -21.72 22.73
N ILE A 184 16.89 -20.84 21.77
CA ILE A 184 15.53 -20.34 21.56
C ILE A 184 14.54 -21.45 21.18
N ARG A 185 13.27 -21.23 21.52
CA ARG A 185 12.13 -21.99 21.00
C ARG A 185 11.19 -21.04 20.28
N TYR A 186 10.82 -21.35 19.04
CA TYR A 186 9.93 -20.49 18.26
C TYR A 186 8.73 -21.25 17.68
N ALA A 187 7.66 -20.51 17.44
CA ALA A 187 6.50 -20.91 16.66
C ALA A 187 6.24 -19.78 15.64
N ALA A 188 5.93 -20.12 14.39
CA ALA A 188 5.81 -19.11 13.33
C ALA A 188 4.75 -19.50 12.30
N ARG A 189 3.81 -18.61 12.03
CA ARG A 189 2.68 -18.83 11.12
C ARG A 189 2.73 -17.87 9.94
N GLN A 190 2.90 -18.39 8.73
CA GLN A 190 2.78 -17.61 7.49
C GLN A 190 1.30 -17.35 7.11
N ARG A 191 1.02 -16.16 6.54
CA ARG A 191 -0.31 -15.79 6.02
C ARG A 191 -0.59 -16.36 4.62
N ALA A 192 0.44 -16.46 3.79
CA ALA A 192 0.37 -17.04 2.45
C ALA A 192 0.72 -18.55 2.46
N LYS A 193 0.13 -19.33 1.54
CA LYS A 193 0.34 -20.80 1.49
C LYS A 193 1.66 -21.24 0.86
N ASN A 194 2.32 -20.37 0.09
CA ASN A 194 3.35 -20.77 -0.88
C ASN A 194 4.74 -20.16 -0.61
N SER A 195 4.85 -19.28 0.39
CA SER A 195 6.05 -18.48 0.67
C SER A 195 5.84 -17.68 1.96
N TRP A 196 6.89 -17.58 2.79
CA TRP A 196 6.90 -16.63 3.90
C TRP A 196 6.62 -15.22 3.41
N ASN A 197 5.54 -14.64 3.94
CA ASN A 197 5.12 -13.26 3.72
C ASN A 197 4.06 -12.87 4.77
N ASN A 198 4.14 -11.65 5.30
CA ASN A 198 3.21 -11.01 6.25
C ASN A 198 2.55 -11.97 7.27
N GLY A 199 3.37 -12.68 8.06
CA GLY A 199 2.92 -13.68 9.04
C GLY A 199 3.01 -13.20 10.51
N GLU A 200 3.19 -14.14 11.43
CA GLU A 200 3.52 -13.90 12.84
C GLU A 200 4.54 -14.91 13.38
N ILE A 201 5.33 -14.49 14.38
CA ILE A 201 6.34 -15.30 15.07
C ILE A 201 6.32 -15.01 16.57
N LEU A 202 6.39 -16.06 17.39
CA LEU A 202 6.66 -16.00 18.81
C LEU A 202 7.96 -16.75 19.10
N LEU A 203 8.92 -16.10 19.78
CA LEU A 203 10.16 -16.70 20.25
C LEU A 203 10.24 -16.61 21.78
N LEU A 204 10.69 -17.70 22.40
CA LEU A 204 11.05 -17.79 23.81
C LEU A 204 12.58 -17.87 23.90
N ASP A 205 13.19 -16.91 24.61
CA ASP A 205 14.61 -16.88 24.96
C ASP A 205 14.78 -17.31 26.44
N PRO A 206 15.14 -18.58 26.71
CA PRO A 206 15.35 -19.06 28.08
C PRO A 206 16.66 -18.56 28.71
N VAL A 207 17.56 -17.92 27.94
CA VAL A 207 18.83 -17.38 28.45
C VAL A 207 18.61 -16.01 29.07
N GLN A 208 17.82 -15.16 28.41
CA GLN A 208 17.45 -13.83 28.91
C GLN A 208 16.16 -13.84 29.75
N ASN A 209 15.42 -14.95 29.75
CA ASN A 209 14.02 -15.04 30.22
C ASN A 209 13.11 -14.03 29.50
N ARG A 210 13.30 -13.91 28.19
CA ARG A 210 12.66 -12.90 27.33
C ARG A 210 11.76 -13.55 26.30
N VAL A 211 10.64 -12.89 26.04
CA VAL A 211 9.62 -13.29 25.07
C VAL A 211 9.60 -12.24 23.98
N TRP A 212 9.60 -12.70 22.72
CA TRP A 212 9.65 -11.85 21.54
C TRP A 212 8.49 -12.24 20.63
N TYR A 213 7.54 -11.33 20.42
CA TYR A 213 6.38 -11.53 19.56
C TYR A 213 6.33 -10.46 18.47
N SER A 214 6.11 -10.87 17.22
CA SER A 214 5.97 -9.97 16.07
C SER A 214 4.91 -10.52 15.12
N ARG A 215 4.01 -9.67 14.64
CA ARG A 215 2.84 -10.04 13.83
C ARG A 215 2.53 -8.95 12.83
N TRP A 216 2.32 -9.33 11.57
CA TRP A 216 1.71 -8.44 10.58
C TRP A 216 0.20 -8.35 10.78
N ASP A 217 -0.34 -7.16 10.56
CA ASP A 217 -1.78 -6.92 10.63
C ASP A 217 -2.53 -7.52 9.44
N LEU A 218 -3.85 -7.63 9.60
CA LEU A 218 -4.75 -8.40 8.73
C LEU A 218 -5.40 -7.53 7.65
#